data_AF-A0A7C5MS81-F1
#
_entry.id   AF-A0A7C5MS81-F1
#
_cell.length_a   1.000
_cell.length_b   1.000
_cell.length_c   1.000
_cell.angle_alpha   90.00
_cell.angle_beta   90.00
_cell.angle_gamma   90.00
#
_symmetry.space_group_name_H-M   'P 1'
#
loop_
_entity.id
_entity.type
_entity.pdbx_description
1 polymer ?
#
loop_
_entity_poly.entity_id
_entity_poly.type
_entity_poly.pdbx_seq_one_letter_code
_entity_poly.pdbx_strand_id
1 'polypeptide(L)'
;MSDICPDNDHLSTESASPEALYAQAQRLLAAKQPREAAAVFQRLLAESSAPALVRRAVAGLSDCLTALKEDPAARAAVFQALFAAYRRATALDGNGLAQEIDFVMLQHAGPAERQRLADLARQALAADGDAAAAEACWQLLLDLASADRTALEEVFAECRQAGYAWLVAGKLLDLDRVSEALMAAREQLPTTEEFLRFANSAAAHAQMRAIMAQAEERLAKDFDPDLADWLALRYAERGDLPRSLAVRLRLLKQAPGRGDYEVVQALAQRLGIWGTLQPELLRLLQTSPQPEARIELAMAQGDLSGALRQVALAPERYGEALLERLAAYAAGADPDRARTLCSYLEQRALALQGRGRAREAAARLARLQEIQGRTGRVS
;
A
#
# COMPACT_ATOMS: atom_id res chain seq x y z
N MET A 1 -29.56 42.75 52.24
CA MET A 1 -29.84 43.26 50.89
C MET A 1 -29.02 42.40 49.95
N SER A 2 -29.72 41.60 49.16
CA SER A 2 -29.26 40.33 48.60
C SER A 2 -28.40 40.50 47.35
N ASP A 3 -27.35 39.68 47.29
CA ASP A 3 -26.49 39.45 46.13
C ASP A 3 -27.25 38.79 44.98
N ILE A 4 -26.95 39.25 43.76
CA ILE A 4 -27.44 38.73 42.49
C ILE A 4 -26.29 37.92 41.86
N CYS A 5 -26.43 36.59 41.80
CA CYS A 5 -25.69 35.76 40.87
C CYS A 5 -26.56 35.53 39.63
N PRO A 6 -26.06 35.75 38.40
CA PRO A 6 -26.75 35.28 37.21
C PRO A 6 -26.44 33.79 36.99
N ASP A 7 -27.51 33.00 36.85
CA ASP A 7 -27.45 31.62 36.39
C ASP A 7 -26.83 31.57 34.98
N ASN A 8 -25.72 30.86 34.89
CA ASN A 8 -25.03 30.57 33.64
C ASN A 8 -25.62 29.25 33.12
N ASP A 9 -26.71 29.36 32.34
CA ASP A 9 -27.36 28.23 31.67
C ASP A 9 -26.43 27.67 30.58
N HIS A 10 -25.59 26.71 30.99
CA HIS A 10 -24.84 25.86 30.08
C HIS A 10 -25.83 24.95 29.33
N LEU A 11 -26.30 25.42 28.17
CA LEU A 11 -26.86 24.56 27.13
C LEU A 11 -25.79 23.55 26.71
N SER A 12 -25.78 22.41 27.39
CA SER A 12 -25.08 21.22 26.94
C SER A 12 -25.72 20.80 25.63
N THR A 13 -25.05 21.10 24.53
CA THR A 13 -25.33 20.52 23.22
C THR A 13 -25.06 19.03 23.33
N GLU A 14 -26.09 18.24 23.70
CA GLU A 14 -26.04 16.79 23.60
C GLU A 14 -25.57 16.42 22.20
N SER A 15 -24.37 15.86 22.12
CA SER A 15 -23.80 15.36 20.88
C SER A 15 -24.69 14.21 20.41
N ALA A 16 -25.58 14.50 19.46
CA ALA A 16 -26.41 13.48 18.82
C ALA A 16 -25.51 12.35 18.29
N SER A 17 -25.92 11.09 18.49
CA SER A 17 -25.13 9.97 17.99
C SER A 17 -24.96 10.04 16.48
N PRO A 18 -23.85 9.54 15.91
CA PRO A 18 -23.64 9.50 14.46
C PRO A 18 -24.79 8.84 13.69
N GLU A 19 -25.41 7.80 14.25
CA GLU A 19 -26.60 7.16 13.70
C GLU A 19 -27.83 8.06 13.71
N ALA A 20 -28.02 8.86 14.76
CA ALA A 20 -29.11 9.83 14.84
C ALA A 20 -28.93 10.95 13.81
N LEU A 21 -27.70 11.45 13.63
CA LEU A 21 -27.37 12.41 12.58
C LEU A 21 -27.66 11.85 11.19
N TYR A 22 -27.25 10.60 10.91
CA TYR A 22 -27.56 9.95 9.64
C TYR A 22 -29.08 9.83 9.41
N ALA A 23 -29.83 9.36 10.41
CA ALA A 23 -31.28 9.24 10.31
C ALA A 23 -31.96 10.60 10.10
N GLN A 24 -31.46 11.66 10.75
CA GLN A 24 -31.93 13.03 10.55
C GLN A 24 -31.70 13.50 9.11
N ALA A 25 -30.49 13.32 8.57
CA ALA A 25 -30.16 13.72 7.21
C ALA A 25 -31.05 13.01 6.16
N GLN A 26 -31.32 11.71 6.36
CA GLN A 26 -32.23 10.95 5.49
C GLN A 26 -33.67 11.47 5.53
N ARG A 27 -34.18 11.87 6.71
CA ARG A 27 -35.51 12.49 6.82
C ARG A 27 -35.58 13.83 6.09
N LEU A 28 -34.52 14.65 6.19
CA LEU A 28 -34.44 15.94 5.50
C LEU A 28 -34.41 15.75 3.97
N LEU A 29 -33.65 14.78 3.47
CA LEU A 29 -33.68 14.39 2.04
C LEU A 29 -35.07 13.96 1.60
N ALA A 30 -35.74 13.09 2.37
CA ALA A 30 -37.10 12.64 2.07
C ALA A 30 -38.12 13.80 2.08
N ALA A 31 -37.90 14.80 2.93
CA ALA A 31 -38.68 16.03 2.99
C ALA A 31 -38.32 17.06 1.90
N LYS A 32 -37.45 16.71 0.94
CA LYS A 32 -36.95 17.59 -0.13
C LYS A 32 -36.25 18.85 0.41
N GLN A 33 -35.49 18.69 1.49
CA GLN A 33 -34.64 19.73 2.11
C GLN A 33 -33.16 19.37 1.93
N PRO A 34 -32.63 19.42 0.69
CA PRO A 34 -31.30 18.89 0.39
C PRO A 34 -30.16 19.73 0.98
N ARG A 35 -30.39 21.02 1.24
CA ARG A 35 -29.37 21.91 1.81
C ARG A 35 -29.12 21.61 3.29
N GLU A 36 -30.18 21.45 4.05
CA GLU A 36 -30.16 21.05 5.45
C GLU A 36 -29.62 19.63 5.58
N ALA A 37 -30.05 18.71 4.72
CA ALA A 37 -29.53 17.35 4.70
C ALA A 37 -28.02 17.31 4.41
N ALA A 38 -27.55 18.09 3.43
CA ALA A 38 -26.13 18.20 3.12
C ALA A 38 -25.33 18.70 4.32
N ALA A 39 -25.80 19.71 5.04
CA ALA A 39 -25.13 20.21 6.25
C ALA A 39 -25.01 19.11 7.33
N VAL A 40 -26.04 18.30 7.54
CA VAL A 40 -26.00 17.18 8.51
C VAL A 40 -25.04 16.08 8.05
N PHE A 41 -25.02 15.72 6.76
CA PHE A 41 -24.05 14.76 6.23
C PHE A 41 -22.61 15.27 6.30
N GLN A 42 -22.35 16.55 6.04
CA GLN A 42 -21.02 17.17 6.18
C GLN A 42 -20.52 17.09 7.62
N ARG A 43 -21.41 17.38 8.58
CA ARG A 43 -21.11 17.24 10.01
C ARG A 43 -20.79 15.79 10.38
N LEU A 44 -21.63 14.84 9.94
CA LEU A 44 -21.39 13.41 10.15
C LEU A 44 -20.05 12.97 9.55
N LEU A 45 -19.71 13.47 8.36
CA LEU A 45 -18.46 13.19 7.68
C LEU A 45 -17.27 13.74 8.47
N ALA A 46 -17.38 14.93 9.05
CA ALA A 46 -16.34 15.55 9.87
C ALA A 46 -16.13 14.79 11.20
N GLU A 47 -17.21 14.42 11.89
CA GLU A 47 -17.19 13.87 13.25
C GLU A 47 -16.95 12.35 13.31
N SER A 48 -17.37 11.60 12.29
CA SER A 48 -17.26 10.13 12.29
C SER A 48 -15.92 9.65 11.73
N SER A 49 -15.27 8.74 12.46
CA SER A 49 -14.15 7.93 11.97
C SER A 49 -14.56 6.52 11.53
N ALA A 50 -15.82 6.12 11.78
CA ALA A 50 -16.31 4.80 11.44
C ALA A 50 -16.50 4.65 9.92
N PRO A 51 -15.77 3.75 9.24
CA PRO A 51 -15.78 3.68 7.77
C PRO A 51 -17.16 3.47 7.16
N ALA A 52 -18.00 2.62 7.78
CA ALA A 52 -19.35 2.35 7.29
C ALA A 52 -20.26 3.59 7.33
N LEU A 53 -20.16 4.41 8.38
CA LEU A 53 -20.93 5.65 8.49
C LEU A 53 -20.42 6.73 7.52
N VAL A 54 -19.10 6.81 7.34
CA VAL A 54 -18.49 7.72 6.37
C VAL A 54 -18.96 7.41 4.95
N ARG A 55 -18.96 6.13 4.53
CA ARG A 55 -19.49 5.74 3.21
C ARG A 55 -20.95 6.13 3.03
N ARG A 56 -21.77 5.89 4.06
CA ARG A 56 -23.19 6.27 4.03
C ARG A 56 -23.38 7.79 3.94
N ALA A 57 -22.54 8.57 4.60
CA ALA A 57 -22.54 10.03 4.47
C ALA A 57 -22.13 10.48 3.06
N VAL A 58 -21.09 9.87 2.48
CA VAL A 58 -20.64 10.15 1.10
C VAL A 58 -21.74 9.83 0.09
N ALA A 59 -22.43 8.69 0.23
CA ALA A 59 -23.58 8.36 -0.60
C ALA A 59 -24.72 9.39 -0.45
N GLY A 60 -25.05 9.79 0.78
CA GLY A 60 -26.05 10.84 1.01
C GLY A 60 -25.67 12.20 0.42
N LEU A 61 -24.37 12.56 0.44
CA LEU A 61 -23.88 13.77 -0.23
C LEU A 61 -23.97 13.69 -1.75
N SER A 62 -23.77 12.51 -2.34
CA SER A 62 -23.99 12.26 -3.78
C SER A 62 -25.45 12.53 -4.17
N ASP A 63 -26.40 12.06 -3.35
CA ASP A 63 -27.83 12.35 -3.55
C ASP A 63 -28.12 13.85 -3.41
N CYS A 64 -27.54 14.51 -2.40
CA CYS A 64 -27.66 15.96 -2.23
C CYS A 64 -27.11 16.74 -3.44
N LEU A 65 -25.95 16.36 -3.99
CA LEU A 65 -25.36 17.03 -5.16
C LEU A 65 -26.30 16.99 -6.36
N THR A 66 -27.02 15.88 -6.54
CA THR A 66 -28.02 15.72 -7.60
C THR A 66 -29.22 16.65 -7.40
N ALA A 67 -29.64 16.86 -6.14
CA ALA A 67 -30.77 17.72 -5.79
C ALA A 67 -30.40 19.23 -5.78
N LEU A 68 -29.14 19.57 -5.52
CA LEU A 68 -28.65 20.95 -5.37
C LEU A 68 -28.17 21.60 -6.68
N LYS A 69 -28.59 21.13 -7.86
CA LYS A 69 -28.08 21.61 -9.17
C LYS A 69 -28.12 23.14 -9.33
N GLU A 70 -29.14 23.79 -8.78
CA GLU A 70 -29.36 25.24 -8.88
C GLU A 70 -28.82 26.03 -7.67
N ASP A 71 -28.11 25.40 -6.72
CA ASP A 71 -27.46 26.07 -5.57
C ASP A 71 -25.94 25.88 -5.61
N PRO A 72 -25.20 26.72 -6.37
CA PRO A 72 -23.75 26.62 -6.49
C PRO A 72 -23.01 26.77 -5.16
N ALA A 73 -23.57 27.54 -4.22
CA ALA A 73 -22.95 27.77 -2.91
C ALA A 73 -23.05 26.52 -2.04
N ALA A 74 -24.21 25.87 -1.99
CA ALA A 74 -24.38 24.61 -1.27
C ALA A 74 -23.54 23.49 -1.89
N ARG A 75 -23.50 23.38 -3.23
CA ARG A 75 -22.64 22.41 -3.93
C ARG A 75 -21.16 22.61 -3.61
N ALA A 76 -20.70 23.86 -3.58
CA ALA A 76 -19.31 24.18 -3.22
C ALA A 76 -18.94 23.68 -1.81
N ALA A 77 -19.82 23.90 -0.83
CA ALA A 77 -19.61 23.42 0.54
C ALA A 77 -19.56 21.88 0.60
N VAL A 78 -20.40 21.19 -0.18
CA VAL A 78 -20.36 19.72 -0.28
C VAL A 78 -19.03 19.24 -0.86
N PHE A 79 -18.55 19.81 -1.97
CA PHE A 79 -17.27 19.43 -2.56
C PHE A 79 -16.09 19.70 -1.61
N GLN A 80 -16.11 20.82 -0.87
CA GLN A 80 -15.08 21.10 0.14
C GLN A 80 -15.06 20.03 1.24
N ALA A 81 -16.24 19.61 1.72
CA ALA A 81 -16.35 18.56 2.73
C ALA A 81 -15.91 17.19 2.20
N LEU A 82 -16.27 16.85 0.96
CA LEU A 82 -15.82 15.62 0.29
C LEU A 82 -14.29 15.63 0.13
N PHE A 83 -13.69 16.73 -0.31
CA PHE A 83 -12.24 16.85 -0.45
C PHE A 83 -11.50 16.71 0.90
N ALA A 84 -12.02 17.32 1.97
CA ALA A 84 -11.47 17.16 3.32
C ALA A 84 -11.59 15.71 3.82
N ALA A 85 -12.66 15.00 3.46
CA ALA A 85 -12.79 13.58 3.77
C ALA A 85 -11.88 12.70 2.93
N TYR A 86 -11.70 13.03 1.65
CA TYR A 86 -10.77 12.35 0.75
C TYR A 86 -9.35 12.37 1.33
N ARG A 87 -8.83 13.54 1.68
CA ARG A 87 -7.49 13.70 2.30
C ARG A 87 -7.33 12.92 3.61
N ARG A 88 -8.38 12.83 4.43
CA ARG A 88 -8.34 12.02 5.66
C ARG A 88 -8.40 10.52 5.34
N ALA A 89 -9.17 10.12 4.34
CA ALA A 89 -9.31 8.73 3.93
C ALA A 89 -8.02 8.19 3.30
N THR A 90 -7.26 9.01 2.58
CA THR A 90 -5.97 8.61 1.99
C THR A 90 -4.91 8.37 3.05
N ALA A 91 -4.97 9.09 4.18
CA ALA A 91 -4.12 8.81 5.35
C ALA A 91 -4.53 7.52 6.10
N LEU A 92 -5.71 6.96 5.81
CA LEU A 92 -6.26 5.77 6.44
C LEU A 92 -6.29 4.61 5.43
N ASP A 93 -5.10 4.06 5.16
CA ASP A 93 -4.89 3.02 4.15
C ASP A 93 -5.87 1.83 4.20
N GLY A 94 -6.28 1.39 3.00
CA GLY A 94 -6.69 0.01 2.75
C GLY A 94 -8.18 -0.33 2.88
N ASN A 95 -9.09 0.65 2.94
CA ASN A 95 -10.53 0.36 2.92
C ASN A 95 -11.23 0.68 1.59
N GLY A 96 -10.62 1.38 0.63
CA GLY A 96 -11.29 1.73 -0.63
C GLY A 96 -12.12 3.02 -0.58
N LEU A 97 -12.16 3.71 0.57
CA LEU A 97 -13.02 4.90 0.77
C LEU A 97 -12.55 6.10 -0.04
N ALA A 98 -11.24 6.31 -0.16
CA ALA A 98 -10.69 7.40 -0.95
C ALA A 98 -11.15 7.31 -2.42
N GLN A 99 -11.13 6.11 -3.01
CA GLN A 99 -11.61 5.88 -4.38
C GLN A 99 -13.11 6.16 -4.52
N GLU A 100 -13.93 5.81 -3.52
CA GLU A 100 -15.37 6.12 -3.56
C GLU A 100 -15.64 7.62 -3.49
N ILE A 101 -14.93 8.36 -2.64
CA ILE A 101 -15.07 9.81 -2.52
C ILE A 101 -14.63 10.49 -3.82
N ASP A 102 -13.49 10.09 -4.38
CA ASP A 102 -12.99 10.59 -5.65
C ASP A 102 -13.99 10.36 -6.78
N PHE A 103 -14.52 9.14 -6.91
CA PHE A 103 -15.55 8.82 -7.88
C PHE A 103 -16.78 9.74 -7.77
N VAL A 104 -17.29 9.96 -6.54
CA VAL A 104 -18.42 10.88 -6.31
C VAL A 104 -18.07 12.32 -6.70
N MET A 105 -16.86 12.79 -6.37
CA MET A 105 -16.42 14.13 -6.76
C MET A 105 -16.37 14.29 -8.29
N LEU A 106 -15.70 13.36 -8.99
CA LEU A 106 -15.53 13.41 -10.45
C LEU A 106 -16.85 13.27 -11.22
N GLN A 107 -17.75 12.42 -10.71
CA GLN A 107 -19.07 12.17 -11.31
C GLN A 107 -19.97 13.41 -11.28
N HIS A 108 -19.94 14.17 -10.18
CA HIS A 108 -20.86 15.28 -9.98
C HIS A 108 -20.28 16.65 -10.31
N ALA A 109 -18.95 16.79 -10.41
CA ALA A 109 -18.31 18.08 -10.64
C ALA A 109 -18.43 18.54 -12.10
N GLY A 110 -19.10 19.67 -12.31
CA GLY A 110 -19.06 20.44 -13.54
C GLY A 110 -17.75 21.24 -13.67
N PRO A 111 -17.54 21.96 -14.80
CA PRO A 111 -16.27 22.63 -15.08
C PRO A 111 -15.78 23.59 -13.98
N ALA A 112 -16.66 24.44 -13.45
CA ALA A 112 -16.32 25.39 -12.39
C ALA A 112 -15.96 24.70 -11.06
N GLU A 113 -16.61 23.57 -10.77
CA GLU A 113 -16.38 22.81 -9.54
C GLU A 113 -15.09 21.99 -9.64
N ARG A 114 -14.77 21.46 -10.83
CA ARG A 114 -13.48 20.81 -11.11
C ARG A 114 -12.32 21.78 -10.92
N GLN A 115 -12.44 23.02 -11.43
CA GLN A 115 -11.42 24.04 -11.21
C GLN A 115 -11.24 24.33 -9.71
N ARG A 116 -12.34 24.50 -8.97
CA ARG A 116 -12.25 24.71 -7.51
C ARG A 116 -11.61 23.54 -6.77
N LEU A 117 -11.93 22.30 -7.14
CA LEU A 117 -11.30 21.12 -6.56
C LEU A 117 -9.80 21.06 -6.89
N ALA A 118 -9.42 21.44 -8.11
CA ALA A 118 -8.01 21.53 -8.50
C ALA A 118 -7.27 22.61 -7.69
N ASP A 119 -7.89 23.76 -7.46
CA ASP A 119 -7.32 24.82 -6.62
C ASP A 119 -7.15 24.35 -5.16
N LEU A 120 -8.14 23.63 -4.62
CA LEU A 120 -8.05 23.03 -3.28
C LEU A 120 -6.93 21.98 -3.18
N ALA A 121 -6.76 21.14 -4.21
CA ALA A 121 -5.68 20.16 -4.27
C ALA A 121 -4.30 20.83 -4.33
N ARG A 122 -4.13 21.87 -5.16
CA ARG A 122 -2.88 22.65 -5.22
C ARG A 122 -2.58 23.39 -3.91
N GLN A 123 -3.59 23.94 -3.24
CA GLN A 123 -3.41 24.55 -1.92
C GLN A 123 -2.97 23.53 -0.87
N ALA A 124 -3.55 22.33 -0.89
CA ALA A 124 -3.14 21.24 0.00
C ALA A 124 -1.68 20.82 -0.26
N LEU A 125 -1.28 20.69 -1.52
CA LEU A 125 0.10 20.39 -1.92
C LEU A 125 1.11 21.44 -1.43
N ALA A 126 0.71 22.71 -1.38
CA ALA A 126 1.57 23.79 -0.87
C ALA A 126 1.65 23.84 0.66
N ALA A 127 0.64 23.32 1.36
CA ALA A 127 0.52 23.40 2.81
C ALA A 127 1.05 22.16 3.55
N ASP A 128 0.94 20.98 2.93
CA ASP A 128 1.30 19.71 3.56
C ASP A 128 2.69 19.20 3.14
N GLY A 129 3.43 18.64 4.10
CA GLY A 129 4.64 17.86 3.84
C GLY A 129 4.42 16.35 3.83
N ASP A 130 3.18 15.87 3.95
CA ASP A 130 2.87 14.44 3.94
C ASP A 130 2.85 13.89 2.51
N ALA A 131 3.80 13.00 2.21
CA ALA A 131 3.95 12.40 0.89
C ALA A 131 2.71 11.63 0.42
N ALA A 132 2.00 10.93 1.33
CA ALA A 132 0.81 10.17 0.96
C ALA A 132 -0.36 11.09 0.61
N ALA A 133 -0.55 12.18 1.37
CA ALA A 133 -1.55 13.19 1.07
C ALA A 133 -1.22 13.93 -0.25
N ALA A 134 0.06 14.21 -0.49
CA ALA A 134 0.51 14.85 -1.72
C ALA A 134 0.27 13.97 -2.95
N GLU A 135 0.63 12.68 -2.88
CA GLU A 135 0.37 11.68 -3.93
C GLU A 135 -1.11 11.63 -4.30
N ALA A 136 -1.99 11.56 -3.30
CA ALA A 136 -3.43 11.54 -3.51
C ALA A 136 -3.97 12.85 -4.15
N CYS A 137 -3.39 14.00 -3.82
CA CYS A 137 -3.74 15.27 -4.46
C CYS A 137 -3.29 15.31 -5.92
N TRP A 138 -2.10 14.79 -6.23
CA TRP A 138 -1.63 14.67 -7.61
C TRP A 138 -2.50 13.74 -8.45
N GLN A 139 -2.88 12.58 -7.90
CA GLN A 139 -3.81 11.67 -8.57
C GLN A 139 -5.14 12.38 -8.90
N LEU A 140 -5.74 13.05 -7.91
CA LEU A 140 -6.99 13.80 -8.12
C LEU A 140 -6.83 14.90 -9.17
N LEU A 141 -5.71 15.64 -9.20
CA LEU A 141 -5.45 16.66 -10.21
C LEU A 141 -5.40 16.06 -11.63
N LEU A 142 -4.76 14.90 -11.79
CA LEU A 142 -4.70 14.18 -13.06
C LEU A 142 -6.08 13.71 -13.52
N ASP A 143 -6.93 13.27 -12.59
CA ASP A 143 -8.29 12.83 -12.87
C ASP A 143 -9.24 14.00 -13.18
N LEU A 144 -9.10 15.13 -12.49
CA LEU A 144 -9.85 16.35 -12.78
C LEU A 144 -9.53 16.91 -14.17
N ALA A 145 -8.24 16.92 -14.53
CA ALA A 145 -7.74 17.45 -15.79
C ALA A 145 -8.01 16.53 -16.99
N SER A 146 -8.37 15.25 -16.78
CA SER A 146 -8.48 14.27 -17.87
C SER A 146 -9.57 14.59 -18.91
N ALA A 147 -10.48 15.53 -18.62
CA ALA A 147 -11.50 15.99 -19.56
C ALA A 147 -10.98 17.01 -20.58
N ASP A 148 -9.86 17.69 -20.30
CA ASP A 148 -9.25 18.68 -21.18
C ASP A 148 -7.78 18.31 -21.42
N ARG A 149 -7.45 18.01 -22.67
CA ARG A 149 -6.10 17.61 -23.06
C ARG A 149 -5.05 18.68 -22.72
N THR A 150 -5.35 19.96 -22.89
CA THR A 150 -4.38 21.03 -22.64
C THR A 150 -4.09 21.13 -21.15
N ALA A 151 -5.13 21.17 -20.32
CA ALA A 151 -4.99 21.18 -18.87
C ALA A 151 -4.27 19.92 -18.35
N LEU A 152 -4.54 18.75 -18.96
CA LEU A 152 -3.88 17.50 -18.57
C LEU A 152 -2.36 17.54 -18.83
N GLU A 153 -1.92 18.07 -19.98
CA GLU A 153 -0.50 18.18 -20.28
C GLU A 153 0.22 19.16 -19.33
N GLU A 154 -0.44 20.23 -18.91
CA GLU A 154 0.07 21.16 -17.89
C GLU A 154 0.25 20.43 -16.55
N VAL A 155 -0.79 19.69 -16.10
CA VAL A 155 -0.71 18.90 -14.86
C VAL A 155 0.34 17.79 -14.97
N PHE A 156 0.54 17.17 -16.14
CA PHE A 156 1.64 16.23 -16.34
C PHE A 156 3.00 16.87 -16.14
N ALA A 157 3.21 18.10 -16.64
CA ALA A 157 4.46 18.81 -16.44
C ALA A 157 4.69 19.16 -14.97
N GLU A 158 3.67 19.70 -14.29
CA GLU A 158 3.70 20.00 -12.85
C GLU A 158 4.02 18.75 -12.01
N CYS A 159 3.32 17.65 -12.28
CA CYS A 159 3.43 16.39 -11.55
C CYS A 159 4.83 15.75 -11.71
N ARG A 160 5.41 15.80 -12.92
CA ARG A 160 6.80 15.37 -13.15
C ARG A 160 7.80 16.23 -12.38
N GLN A 161 7.64 17.55 -12.40
CA GLN A 161 8.53 18.48 -11.69
C GLN A 161 8.47 18.27 -10.17
N ALA A 162 7.31 17.86 -9.65
CA ALA A 162 7.12 17.52 -8.25
C ALA A 162 7.67 16.14 -7.84
N GLY A 163 8.24 15.36 -8.77
CA GLY A 163 8.81 14.04 -8.49
C GLY A 163 7.79 12.89 -8.54
N TYR A 164 6.60 13.11 -9.09
CA TYR A 164 5.54 12.10 -9.20
C TYR A 164 5.38 11.59 -10.64
N ALA A 165 6.48 11.48 -11.39
CA ALA A 165 6.48 11.04 -12.79
C ALA A 165 5.84 9.65 -13.00
N TRP A 166 5.89 8.78 -11.97
CA TRP A 166 5.27 7.45 -12.04
C TRP A 166 3.73 7.52 -12.06
N LEU A 167 3.11 8.53 -11.42
CA LEU A 167 1.67 8.80 -11.54
C LEU A 167 1.32 9.20 -12.96
N VAL A 168 2.15 10.02 -13.60
CA VAL A 168 1.97 10.43 -15.00
C VAL A 168 2.05 9.21 -15.92
N ALA A 169 3.04 8.34 -15.73
CA ALA A 169 3.16 7.10 -16.51
C ALA A 169 1.93 6.19 -16.32
N GLY A 170 1.43 6.04 -15.08
CA GLY A 170 0.19 5.32 -14.79
C GLY A 170 -1.02 5.92 -15.49
N LYS A 171 -1.21 7.24 -15.37
CA LYS A 171 -2.32 7.97 -16.00
C LYS A 171 -2.29 7.88 -17.53
N LEU A 172 -1.10 7.89 -18.13
CA LEU A 172 -0.95 7.68 -19.58
C LEU A 172 -1.45 6.30 -20.01
N LEU A 173 -1.27 5.26 -19.19
CA LEU A 173 -1.84 3.93 -19.46
C LEU A 173 -3.37 3.92 -19.34
N ASP A 174 -3.93 4.59 -18.32
CA ASP A 174 -5.39 4.70 -18.16
C ASP A 174 -6.07 5.40 -19.35
N LEU A 175 -5.34 6.28 -20.04
CA LEU A 175 -5.79 6.99 -21.23
C LEU A 175 -5.43 6.28 -22.56
N ASP A 176 -4.98 5.02 -22.49
CA ASP A 176 -4.54 4.20 -23.64
C ASP A 176 -3.37 4.82 -24.45
N ARG A 177 -2.60 5.73 -23.84
CA ARG A 177 -1.37 6.32 -24.43
C ARG A 177 -0.15 5.45 -24.12
N VAL A 178 -0.25 4.17 -24.47
CA VAL A 178 0.71 3.11 -24.08
C VAL A 178 2.15 3.44 -24.43
N SER A 179 2.41 3.87 -25.67
CA SER A 179 3.78 4.19 -26.11
C SER A 179 4.41 5.32 -25.29
N GLU A 180 3.64 6.35 -24.96
CA GLU A 180 4.10 7.49 -24.16
C GLU A 180 4.32 7.09 -22.71
N ALA A 181 3.44 6.27 -22.14
CA ALA A 181 3.60 5.73 -20.79
C ALA A 181 4.89 4.92 -20.65
N LEU A 182 5.15 4.02 -21.61
CA LEU A 182 6.36 3.19 -21.60
C LEU A 182 7.62 4.03 -21.82
N MET A 183 7.57 5.06 -22.66
CA MET A 183 8.68 5.99 -22.82
C MET A 183 8.95 6.78 -21.54
N ALA A 184 7.90 7.34 -20.91
CA ALA A 184 8.00 8.02 -19.63
C ALA A 184 8.56 7.10 -18.54
N ALA A 185 8.09 5.85 -18.46
CA ALA A 185 8.61 4.86 -17.53
C ALA A 185 10.10 4.57 -17.74
N ARG A 186 10.59 4.65 -18.98
CA ARG A 186 12.00 4.41 -19.30
C ARG A 186 12.90 5.61 -18.98
N GLU A 187 12.44 6.82 -19.29
CA GLU A 187 13.27 8.03 -19.27
C GLU A 187 13.13 8.85 -17.98
N GLN A 188 11.98 8.79 -17.32
CA GLN A 188 11.60 9.69 -16.23
C GLN A 188 11.50 9.01 -14.87
N LEU A 189 11.64 7.68 -14.80
CA LEU A 189 11.63 6.91 -13.54
C LEU A 189 13.03 6.37 -13.25
N PRO A 190 14.00 7.21 -12.84
CA PRO A 190 15.39 6.79 -12.70
C PRO A 190 15.59 5.74 -11.61
N THR A 191 14.76 5.75 -10.55
CA THR A 191 14.94 4.82 -9.42
C THR A 191 14.16 3.51 -9.62
N THR A 192 14.64 2.44 -8.99
CA THR A 192 13.92 1.17 -8.92
C THR A 192 12.58 1.33 -8.20
N GLU A 193 12.55 2.12 -7.11
CA GLU A 193 11.33 2.34 -6.32
C GLU A 193 10.22 2.95 -7.18
N GLU A 194 10.48 4.06 -7.88
CA GLU A 194 9.49 4.71 -8.76
C GLU A 194 9.04 3.78 -9.89
N PHE A 195 9.97 3.03 -10.48
CA PHE A 195 9.65 2.07 -11.53
C PHE A 195 8.75 0.95 -11.00
N LEU A 196 9.03 0.40 -9.82
CA LEU A 196 8.20 -0.65 -9.21
C LEU A 196 6.84 -0.13 -8.77
N ARG A 197 6.73 1.12 -8.30
CA ARG A 197 5.42 1.77 -8.05
C ARG A 197 4.59 1.83 -9.33
N PHE A 198 5.17 2.30 -10.43
CA PHE A 198 4.52 2.28 -11.74
C PHE A 198 4.15 0.85 -12.19
N ALA A 199 5.10 -0.09 -12.12
CA ALA A 199 4.93 -1.46 -12.61
C ALA A 199 3.87 -2.26 -11.84
N ASN A 200 3.63 -1.92 -10.58
CA ASN A 200 2.59 -2.54 -9.74
C ASN A 200 1.25 -1.77 -9.76
N SER A 201 1.15 -0.68 -10.51
CA SER A 201 -0.11 0.03 -10.68
C SER A 201 -1.13 -0.84 -11.42
N ALA A 202 -2.43 -0.61 -11.15
CA ALA A 202 -3.49 -1.36 -11.82
C ALA A 202 -3.46 -1.19 -13.35
N ALA A 203 -3.13 0.01 -13.82
CA ALA A 203 -3.01 0.37 -15.23
C ALA A 203 -1.88 -0.41 -15.95
N ALA A 204 -0.79 -0.72 -15.24
CA ALA A 204 0.36 -1.45 -15.76
C ALA A 204 0.07 -2.92 -16.09
N HIS A 205 -0.96 -3.53 -15.49
CA HIS A 205 -1.22 -4.97 -15.65
C HIS A 205 -1.46 -5.39 -17.10
N ALA A 206 -2.14 -4.56 -17.90
CA ALA A 206 -2.38 -4.84 -19.31
C ALA A 206 -1.09 -4.85 -20.15
N GLN A 207 -0.08 -4.09 -19.72
CA GLN A 207 1.20 -3.91 -20.43
C GLN A 207 2.36 -4.65 -19.77
N MET A 208 2.07 -5.60 -18.88
CA MET A 208 3.07 -6.29 -18.04
C MET A 208 4.24 -6.87 -18.84
N ARG A 209 3.99 -7.41 -20.06
CA ARG A 209 5.07 -7.93 -20.91
C ARG A 209 6.08 -6.86 -21.32
N ALA A 210 5.61 -5.68 -21.71
CA ALA A 210 6.50 -4.58 -22.10
C ALA A 210 7.26 -4.02 -20.89
N ILE A 211 6.58 -3.92 -19.74
CA ILE A 211 7.19 -3.46 -18.49
C ILE A 211 8.27 -4.44 -18.01
N MET A 212 8.02 -5.76 -18.10
CA MET A 212 9.03 -6.78 -17.81
C MET A 212 10.25 -6.66 -18.73
N ALA A 213 10.07 -6.38 -20.03
CA ALA A 213 11.18 -6.16 -20.95
C ALA A 213 12.02 -4.92 -20.58
N GLN A 214 11.38 -3.85 -20.08
CA GLN A 214 12.10 -2.69 -19.55
C GLN A 214 12.87 -3.03 -18.26
N ALA A 215 12.28 -3.84 -17.38
CA ALA A 215 12.97 -4.33 -16.19
C ALA A 215 14.21 -5.16 -16.56
N GLU A 216 14.13 -6.02 -17.58
CA GLU A 216 15.28 -6.76 -18.10
C GLU A 216 16.37 -5.83 -18.62
N GLU A 217 16.01 -4.83 -19.41
CA GLU A 217 16.95 -3.84 -19.92
C GLU A 217 17.68 -3.11 -18.78
N ARG A 218 16.94 -2.71 -17.74
CA ARG A 218 17.49 -2.06 -16.55
C ARG A 218 18.46 -2.99 -15.83
N LEU A 219 18.06 -4.23 -15.53
CA LEU A 219 18.89 -5.24 -14.87
C LEU A 219 20.14 -5.64 -15.67
N ALA A 220 20.12 -5.48 -16.98
CA ALA A 220 21.29 -5.68 -17.83
C ALA A 220 22.32 -4.55 -17.68
N LYS A 221 21.85 -3.32 -17.45
CA LYS A 221 22.69 -2.12 -17.27
C LYS A 221 23.22 -2.00 -15.85
N ASP A 222 22.33 -2.12 -14.88
CA ASP A 222 22.64 -2.04 -13.45
C ASP A 222 21.80 -3.05 -12.68
N PHE A 223 22.46 -3.90 -11.88
CA PHE A 223 21.75 -4.96 -11.18
C PHE A 223 21.17 -4.45 -9.88
N ASP A 224 19.86 -4.31 -9.87
CA ASP A 224 19.10 -4.03 -8.66
C ASP A 224 18.44 -5.32 -8.14
N PRO A 225 18.73 -5.74 -6.90
CA PRO A 225 18.14 -6.94 -6.32
C PRO A 225 16.61 -6.92 -6.18
N ASP A 226 15.99 -5.78 -5.91
CA ASP A 226 14.55 -5.69 -5.69
C ASP A 226 13.79 -5.72 -7.02
N LEU A 227 14.37 -5.10 -8.06
CA LEU A 227 13.87 -5.24 -9.43
C LEU A 227 14.01 -6.67 -9.95
N ALA A 228 15.11 -7.35 -9.63
CA ALA A 228 15.33 -8.74 -10.01
C ALA A 228 14.38 -9.69 -9.27
N ASP A 229 14.10 -9.44 -7.98
CA ASP A 229 13.11 -10.20 -7.21
C ASP A 229 11.71 -10.07 -7.83
N TRP A 230 11.30 -8.83 -8.12
CA TRP A 230 10.05 -8.52 -8.80
C TRP A 230 9.96 -9.23 -10.16
N LEU A 231 11.00 -9.14 -10.99
CA LEU A 231 11.00 -9.75 -12.33
C LEU A 231 10.94 -11.28 -12.25
N ALA A 232 11.68 -11.89 -11.33
CA ALA A 232 11.67 -13.34 -11.13
C ALA A 232 10.28 -13.85 -10.71
N LEU A 233 9.58 -13.12 -9.84
CA LEU A 233 8.22 -13.42 -9.44
C LEU A 233 7.26 -13.35 -10.64
N ARG A 234 7.33 -12.29 -11.44
CA ARG A 234 6.50 -12.14 -12.65
C ARG A 234 6.75 -13.25 -13.67
N TYR A 235 7.99 -13.74 -13.80
CA TYR A 235 8.28 -14.90 -14.64
C TYR A 235 7.62 -16.18 -14.12
N ALA A 236 7.69 -16.42 -12.80
CA ALA A 236 7.08 -17.59 -12.19
C ALA A 236 5.54 -17.59 -12.31
N GLU A 237 4.88 -16.46 -12.05
CA GLU A 237 3.43 -16.29 -12.18
C GLU A 237 2.93 -16.59 -13.60
N ARG A 238 3.76 -16.30 -14.61
CA ARG A 238 3.46 -16.55 -16.03
C ARG A 238 3.86 -17.96 -16.49
N GLY A 239 4.42 -18.78 -15.61
CA GLY A 239 4.88 -20.13 -15.93
C GLY A 239 6.23 -20.23 -16.63
N ASP A 240 6.95 -19.12 -16.81
CA ASP A 240 8.32 -19.12 -17.37
C ASP A 240 9.34 -19.45 -16.27
N LEU A 241 9.31 -20.70 -15.83
CA LEU A 241 10.20 -21.19 -14.78
C LEU A 241 11.68 -21.08 -15.15
N PRO A 242 12.12 -21.34 -16.41
CA PRO A 242 13.52 -21.18 -16.78
C PRO A 242 14.04 -19.74 -16.60
N ARG A 243 13.28 -18.72 -17.04
CA ARG A 243 13.70 -17.33 -16.83
C ARG A 243 13.65 -16.92 -15.37
N SER A 244 12.62 -17.34 -14.63
CA SER A 244 12.55 -17.10 -13.18
C SER A 244 13.78 -17.67 -12.46
N LEU A 245 14.15 -18.92 -12.78
CA LEU A 245 15.34 -19.57 -12.22
C LEU A 245 16.62 -18.82 -12.58
N ALA A 246 16.78 -18.37 -13.83
CA ALA A 246 17.97 -17.64 -14.26
C ALA A 246 18.16 -16.33 -13.47
N VAL A 247 17.08 -15.57 -13.25
CA VAL A 247 17.12 -14.33 -12.46
C VAL A 247 17.41 -14.64 -10.98
N ARG A 248 16.77 -15.67 -10.41
CA ARG A 248 17.00 -16.10 -9.02
C ARG A 248 18.42 -16.61 -8.77
N LEU A 249 19.01 -17.32 -9.72
CA LEU A 249 20.41 -17.74 -9.65
C LEU A 249 21.35 -16.52 -9.64
N ARG A 250 21.05 -15.49 -10.44
CA ARG A 250 21.83 -14.24 -10.45
C ARG A 250 21.69 -13.51 -9.11
N LEU A 251 20.48 -13.42 -8.56
CA LEU A 251 20.23 -12.88 -7.22
C LEU A 251 21.05 -13.59 -6.14
N LEU A 252 20.95 -14.91 -6.07
CA LEU A 252 21.68 -15.73 -5.12
C LEU A 252 23.20 -15.56 -5.23
N LYS A 253 23.72 -15.37 -6.45
CA LYS A 253 25.15 -15.14 -6.70
C LYS A 253 25.63 -13.77 -6.19
N GLN A 254 24.78 -12.75 -6.26
CA GLN A 254 25.16 -11.38 -5.88
C GLN A 254 24.88 -11.07 -4.41
N ALA A 255 23.81 -11.62 -3.85
CA ALA A 255 23.41 -11.42 -2.45
C ALA A 255 23.04 -12.78 -1.79
N PRO A 256 24.03 -13.65 -1.52
CA PRO A 256 23.75 -14.95 -0.91
C PRO A 256 23.21 -14.79 0.52
N GLY A 257 22.10 -15.45 0.87
CA GLY A 257 21.47 -15.30 2.20
C GLY A 257 20.10 -14.58 2.22
N ARG A 258 19.61 -14.11 1.06
CA ARG A 258 18.30 -13.43 0.93
C ARG A 258 17.08 -14.35 0.87
N GLY A 259 17.29 -15.64 0.71
CA GLY A 259 16.23 -16.66 0.62
C GLY A 259 16.06 -17.29 -0.74
N ASP A 260 16.90 -16.88 -1.69
CA ASP A 260 16.85 -17.40 -3.04
C ASP A 260 17.24 -18.88 -3.14
N TYR A 261 17.98 -19.45 -2.19
CA TYR A 261 18.39 -20.86 -2.26
C TYR A 261 17.20 -21.83 -2.35
N GLU A 262 16.22 -21.71 -1.45
CA GLU A 262 15.04 -22.58 -1.41
C GLU A 262 14.17 -22.40 -2.67
N VAL A 263 14.03 -21.15 -3.13
CA VAL A 263 13.29 -20.82 -4.35
C VAL A 263 13.98 -21.42 -5.57
N VAL A 264 15.30 -21.27 -5.68
CA VAL A 264 16.13 -21.87 -6.74
C VAL A 264 16.04 -23.39 -6.69
N GLN A 265 16.10 -24.01 -5.51
CA GLN A 265 15.95 -25.45 -5.34
C GLN A 265 14.60 -25.93 -5.87
N ALA A 266 13.50 -25.30 -5.45
CA ALA A 266 12.16 -25.67 -5.90
C ALA A 266 12.00 -25.52 -7.42
N LEU A 267 12.48 -24.42 -8.00
CA LEU A 267 12.43 -24.19 -9.45
C LEU A 267 13.30 -25.21 -10.22
N ALA A 268 14.53 -25.46 -9.77
CA ALA A 268 15.44 -26.40 -10.40
C ALA A 268 14.97 -27.85 -10.31
N GLN A 269 14.32 -28.23 -9.21
CA GLN A 269 13.68 -29.55 -9.07
C GLN A 269 12.53 -29.71 -10.06
N ARG A 270 11.66 -28.71 -10.19
CA ARG A 270 10.56 -28.71 -11.17
C ARG A 270 11.06 -28.79 -12.62
N LEU A 271 12.24 -28.24 -12.88
CA LEU A 271 12.90 -28.30 -14.20
C LEU A 271 13.78 -29.54 -14.38
N GLY A 272 13.93 -30.40 -13.37
CA GLY A 272 14.73 -31.62 -13.45
C GLY A 272 16.26 -31.41 -13.49
N ILE A 273 16.75 -30.22 -13.11
CA ILE A 273 18.19 -29.85 -13.20
C ILE A 273 18.86 -29.64 -11.83
N TRP A 274 18.15 -29.94 -10.74
CA TRP A 274 18.65 -29.74 -9.37
C TRP A 274 19.98 -30.46 -9.10
N GLY A 275 20.11 -31.73 -9.51
CA GLY A 275 21.31 -32.52 -9.27
C GLY A 275 22.58 -31.90 -9.85
N THR A 276 22.46 -31.17 -10.96
CA THR A 276 23.57 -30.45 -11.59
C THR A 276 23.89 -29.13 -10.88
N LEU A 277 22.88 -28.41 -10.43
CA LEU A 277 23.05 -27.08 -9.82
C LEU A 277 23.47 -27.13 -8.34
N GLN A 278 22.98 -28.12 -7.59
CA GLN A 278 23.15 -28.20 -6.13
C GLN A 278 24.61 -28.06 -5.66
N PRO A 279 25.61 -28.76 -6.24
CA PRO A 279 26.98 -28.68 -5.76
C PRO A 279 27.59 -27.28 -5.91
N GLU A 280 27.25 -26.57 -7.00
CA GLU A 280 27.72 -25.20 -7.23
C GLU A 280 27.14 -24.24 -6.20
N LEU A 281 25.83 -24.37 -5.90
CA LEU A 281 25.14 -23.47 -4.96
C LEU A 281 25.60 -23.68 -3.52
N LEU A 282 25.81 -24.92 -3.09
CA LEU A 282 26.33 -25.21 -1.75
C LEU A 282 27.73 -24.63 -1.57
N ARG A 283 28.60 -24.79 -2.57
CA ARG A 283 29.94 -24.19 -2.57
C ARG A 283 29.86 -22.67 -2.50
N LEU A 284 28.95 -22.06 -3.26
CA LEU A 284 28.74 -20.60 -3.25
C LEU A 284 28.37 -20.12 -1.85
N LEU A 285 27.37 -20.73 -1.21
CA LEU A 285 26.96 -20.38 0.15
C LEU A 285 28.07 -20.59 1.17
N GLN A 286 28.83 -21.68 1.05
CA GLN A 286 29.94 -21.99 1.95
C GLN A 286 31.08 -20.96 1.88
N THR A 287 31.38 -20.48 0.67
CA THR A 287 32.43 -19.48 0.44
C THR A 287 31.98 -18.04 0.71
N SER A 288 30.68 -17.81 0.90
CA SER A 288 30.15 -16.47 1.12
C SER A 288 30.60 -15.90 2.47
N PRO A 289 31.05 -14.63 2.51
CA PRO A 289 31.36 -13.95 3.77
C PRO A 289 30.08 -13.56 4.55
N GLN A 290 28.91 -13.61 3.91
CA GLN A 290 27.65 -13.18 4.53
C GLN A 290 27.17 -14.22 5.56
N PRO A 291 26.91 -13.84 6.82
CA PRO A 291 26.49 -14.78 7.85
C PRO A 291 25.11 -15.40 7.55
N GLU A 292 24.24 -14.69 6.85
CA GLU A 292 22.95 -15.18 6.34
C GLU A 292 23.12 -16.38 5.41
N ALA A 293 24.10 -16.34 4.52
CA ALA A 293 24.39 -17.44 3.59
C ALA A 293 24.76 -18.74 4.32
N ARG A 294 25.42 -18.63 5.49
CA ARG A 294 25.76 -19.79 6.33
C ARG A 294 24.54 -20.38 7.01
N ILE A 295 23.59 -19.53 7.43
CA ILE A 295 22.32 -19.98 7.98
C ILE A 295 21.52 -20.71 6.89
N GLU A 296 21.47 -20.16 5.67
CA GLU A 296 20.83 -20.84 4.55
C GLU A 296 21.49 -22.17 4.21
N LEU A 297 22.82 -22.23 4.21
CA LEU A 297 23.55 -23.48 4.02
C LEU A 297 23.19 -24.51 5.10
N ALA A 298 23.15 -24.09 6.37
CA ALA A 298 22.79 -24.96 7.48
C ALA A 298 21.35 -25.48 7.34
N MET A 299 20.39 -24.62 6.99
CA MET A 299 19.00 -25.05 6.70
C MET A 299 18.95 -26.02 5.52
N ALA A 300 19.69 -25.76 4.44
CA ALA A 300 19.76 -26.61 3.25
C ALA A 300 20.35 -28.00 3.54
N GLN A 301 21.30 -28.09 4.49
CA GLN A 301 21.93 -29.34 4.92
C GLN A 301 21.15 -30.06 6.02
N GLY A 302 20.06 -29.46 6.52
CA GLY A 302 19.29 -29.99 7.66
C GLY A 302 19.94 -29.78 9.03
N ASP A 303 21.01 -28.98 9.13
CA ASP A 303 21.63 -28.58 10.41
C ASP A 303 20.87 -27.41 11.07
N LEU A 304 19.61 -27.67 11.42
CA LEU A 304 18.77 -26.70 12.11
C LEU A 304 19.37 -26.26 13.45
N SER A 305 20.02 -27.18 14.15
CA SER A 305 20.66 -26.90 15.44
C SER A 305 21.80 -25.90 15.30
N GLY A 306 22.62 -26.03 14.26
CA GLY A 306 23.68 -25.07 13.92
C GLY A 306 23.13 -23.69 13.58
N ALA A 307 22.13 -23.63 12.69
CA ALA A 307 21.46 -22.39 12.30
C ALA A 307 20.90 -21.63 13.51
N LEU A 308 20.16 -22.32 14.38
CA LEU A 308 19.55 -21.72 15.57
C LEU A 308 20.58 -21.24 16.58
N ARG A 309 21.68 -21.98 16.79
CA ARG A 309 22.78 -21.52 17.68
C ARG A 309 23.41 -20.23 17.17
N GLN A 310 23.61 -20.12 15.85
CA GLN A 310 24.23 -18.94 15.27
C GLN A 310 23.34 -17.69 15.39
N VAL A 311 22.03 -17.85 15.21
CA VAL A 311 21.06 -16.75 15.37
C VAL A 311 20.87 -16.36 16.84
N ALA A 312 20.83 -17.32 17.76
CA ALA A 312 20.62 -17.04 19.18
C ALA A 312 21.70 -16.16 19.83
N LEU A 313 22.91 -16.13 19.27
CA LEU A 313 24.00 -15.30 19.77
C LEU A 313 23.82 -13.81 19.48
N ALA A 314 23.15 -13.45 18.40
CA ALA A 314 23.01 -12.07 17.93
C ALA A 314 21.84 -11.93 16.93
N PRO A 315 20.58 -12.13 17.37
CA PRO A 315 19.41 -12.11 16.49
C PRO A 315 19.18 -10.75 15.80
N GLU A 316 19.67 -9.66 16.39
CA GLU A 316 19.62 -8.30 15.85
C GLU A 316 20.46 -8.08 14.59
N ARG A 317 21.45 -8.95 14.35
CA ARG A 317 22.31 -8.87 13.15
C ARG A 317 21.61 -9.38 11.90
N TYR A 318 20.49 -10.07 12.05
CA TYR A 318 19.80 -10.72 10.95
C TYR A 318 18.53 -9.97 10.55
N GLY A 319 18.26 -9.99 9.26
CA GLY A 319 17.02 -9.48 8.68
C GLY A 319 15.81 -10.27 9.18
N GLU A 320 14.69 -9.56 9.35
CA GLU A 320 13.43 -10.11 9.83
C GLU A 320 12.94 -11.29 8.97
N ALA A 321 13.03 -11.17 7.64
CA ALA A 321 12.64 -12.23 6.72
C ALA A 321 13.44 -13.54 6.91
N LEU A 322 14.74 -13.47 7.25
CA LEU A 322 15.53 -14.68 7.54
C LEU A 322 15.08 -15.33 8.85
N LEU A 323 14.85 -14.51 9.88
CA LEU A 323 14.38 -15.00 11.19
C LEU A 323 12.99 -15.64 11.07
N GLU A 324 12.09 -15.06 10.28
CA GLU A 324 10.77 -15.62 9.99
C GLU A 324 10.87 -16.98 9.29
N ARG A 325 11.73 -17.09 8.27
CA ARG A 325 11.97 -18.37 7.58
C ARG A 325 12.56 -19.42 8.51
N LEU A 326 13.56 -19.06 9.31
CA LEU A 326 14.17 -19.97 10.29
C LEU A 326 13.16 -20.41 11.36
N ALA A 327 12.30 -19.50 11.84
CA ALA A 327 11.24 -19.84 12.78
C ALA A 327 10.21 -20.79 12.15
N ALA A 328 9.82 -20.54 10.90
CA ALA A 328 8.91 -21.42 10.16
C ALA A 328 9.51 -22.82 9.94
N TYR A 329 10.79 -22.90 9.61
CA TYR A 329 11.51 -24.16 9.46
C TYR A 329 11.64 -24.90 10.79
N ALA A 330 11.97 -24.18 11.87
CA ALA A 330 12.09 -24.73 13.21
C ALA A 330 10.75 -25.22 13.79
N ALA A 331 9.61 -24.67 13.37
CA ALA A 331 8.30 -25.01 13.90
C ALA A 331 7.95 -26.51 13.84
N GLY A 332 8.52 -27.25 12.88
CA GLY A 332 8.30 -28.69 12.75
C GLY A 332 9.25 -29.56 13.59
N ALA A 333 10.46 -29.09 13.89
CA ALA A 333 11.53 -29.89 14.48
C ALA A 333 11.93 -29.43 15.90
N ASP A 334 11.80 -28.14 16.21
CA ASP A 334 12.06 -27.54 17.51
C ASP A 334 11.06 -26.38 17.77
N PRO A 335 9.82 -26.70 18.19
CA PRO A 335 8.76 -25.72 18.38
C PRO A 335 9.07 -24.65 19.44
N ASP A 336 9.88 -24.98 20.46
CA ASP A 336 10.22 -24.05 21.53
C ASP A 336 11.20 -22.97 21.06
N ARG A 337 12.18 -23.34 20.23
CA ARG A 337 13.06 -22.35 19.59
C ARG A 337 12.33 -21.53 18.54
N ALA A 338 11.42 -22.12 17.78
CA ALA A 338 10.56 -21.37 16.86
C ALA A 338 9.73 -20.31 17.62
N ARG A 339 9.15 -20.67 18.77
CA ARG A 339 8.41 -19.75 19.64
C ARG A 339 9.27 -18.58 20.12
N THR A 340 10.52 -18.87 20.51
CA THR A 340 11.47 -17.86 20.97
C THR A 340 11.77 -16.83 19.88
N LEU A 341 12.03 -17.30 18.65
CA LEU A 341 12.24 -16.41 17.49
C LEU A 341 11.00 -15.57 17.16
N CYS A 342 9.81 -16.17 17.14
CA CYS A 342 8.57 -15.44 16.90
C CYS A 342 8.30 -14.36 17.97
N SER A 343 8.58 -14.66 19.25
CA SER A 343 8.42 -13.70 20.35
C SER A 343 9.38 -12.52 20.20
N TYR A 344 10.62 -12.77 19.78
CA TYR A 344 11.60 -11.72 19.49
C TYR A 344 11.13 -10.82 18.32
N LEU A 345 10.63 -11.41 17.23
CA LEU A 345 10.12 -10.67 16.08
C LEU A 345 8.90 -9.79 16.43
N GLU A 346 8.03 -10.28 17.31
CA GLU A 346 6.90 -9.51 17.83
C GLU A 346 7.36 -8.30 18.65
N GLN A 347 8.27 -8.52 19.61
CA GLN A 347 8.82 -7.43 20.42
C GLN A 347 9.51 -6.36 19.56
N ARG A 348 10.26 -6.79 18.55
CA ARG A 348 10.91 -5.89 17.59
C ARG A 348 9.89 -5.06 16.80
N ALA A 349 8.78 -5.67 16.37
CA ALA A 349 7.72 -4.96 15.65
C ALA A 349 7.00 -3.92 16.53
N LEU A 350 6.72 -4.28 17.79
CA LEU A 350 6.10 -3.38 18.77
C LEU A 350 7.01 -2.18 19.12
N ALA A 351 8.32 -2.40 19.21
CA ALA A 351 9.29 -1.35 19.50
C ALA A 351 9.36 -0.28 18.40
N LEU A 352 9.01 -0.61 17.15
CA LEU A 352 9.16 0.26 16.00
C LEU A 352 7.87 1.03 15.61
N GLN A 353 7.00 1.33 16.58
CA GLN A 353 5.74 2.12 16.48
C GLN A 353 5.23 2.45 15.05
N GLY A 354 4.29 1.65 14.54
CA GLY A 354 3.56 1.95 13.29
C GLY A 354 2.30 1.09 13.11
N ARG A 355 1.19 1.68 12.64
CA ARG A 355 -0.12 1.00 12.52
C ARG A 355 -0.12 -0.20 11.55
N GLY A 356 0.72 -0.17 10.50
CA GLY A 356 0.91 -1.32 9.60
C GLY A 356 1.50 -2.54 10.31
N ARG A 357 2.36 -2.32 11.31
CA ARG A 357 3.07 -3.37 12.05
C ARG A 357 2.23 -4.05 13.13
N ALA A 358 1.09 -3.46 13.51
CA ALA A 358 0.11 -4.14 14.36
C ALA A 358 -0.56 -5.32 13.62
N ARG A 359 -0.76 -5.22 12.30
CA ARG A 359 -1.25 -6.35 11.47
C ARG A 359 -0.19 -7.44 11.37
N GLU A 360 1.07 -7.07 11.20
CA GLU A 360 2.19 -8.03 11.18
C GLU A 360 2.37 -8.74 12.53
N ALA A 361 2.28 -8.00 13.64
CA ALA A 361 2.28 -8.59 14.98
C ALA A 361 1.10 -9.55 15.20
N ALA A 362 -0.10 -9.20 14.73
CA ALA A 362 -1.27 -10.09 14.80
C ALA A 362 -1.09 -11.36 13.95
N ALA A 363 -0.53 -11.25 12.75
CA ALA A 363 -0.21 -12.43 11.92
C ALA A 363 0.82 -13.34 12.59
N ARG A 364 1.81 -12.77 13.28
CA ARG A 364 2.82 -13.51 14.06
C ARG A 364 2.21 -14.21 15.27
N LEU A 365 1.30 -13.55 15.99
CA LEU A 365 0.53 -14.14 17.09
C LEU A 365 -0.35 -15.32 16.62
N ALA A 366 -1.03 -15.18 15.48
CA ALA A 366 -1.80 -16.27 14.89
C ALA A 366 -0.92 -17.49 14.58
N ARG A 367 0.29 -17.26 14.07
CA ARG A 367 1.26 -18.33 13.77
C ARG A 367 1.81 -18.97 15.05
N LEU A 368 2.07 -18.20 16.10
CA LEU A 368 2.42 -18.71 17.43
C LEU A 368 1.33 -19.63 17.99
N GLN A 369 0.06 -19.24 17.86
CA GLN A 369 -1.09 -20.07 18.27
C GLN A 369 -1.19 -21.36 17.46
N GLU A 370 -0.90 -21.32 16.15
CA GLU A 370 -0.87 -22.52 15.31
C GLU A 370 0.22 -23.52 15.76
N ILE A 371 1.42 -23.02 16.07
CA ILE A 371 2.54 -23.84 16.58
C ILE A 371 2.17 -24.47 17.94
N GLN A 372 1.53 -23.71 18.83
CA GLN A 372 1.04 -24.20 20.12
C GLN A 372 -0.06 -25.26 19.97
N GLY A 373 -1.01 -25.05 19.05
CA GLY A 373 -2.08 -26.01 18.77
C GLY A 373 -1.59 -27.35 18.23
N ARG A 374 -0.47 -27.37 17.50
CA ARG A 374 0.17 -28.60 17.01
C ARG A 374 0.91 -29.38 18.10
N THR A 375 1.56 -28.67 19.02
CA THR A 375 2.30 -29.29 20.14
C THR A 375 1.36 -29.80 21.24
N GLY A 376 0.24 -29.13 21.49
CA GLY A 376 -0.78 -29.58 22.45
C GLY A 376 -1.66 -30.76 22.02
N ARG A 377 -1.58 -31.21 20.76
CA ARG A 377 -2.29 -32.41 20.25
C ARG A 377 -1.50 -33.70 20.37
N VAL A 378 -0.24 -33.65 20.80
CA VAL A 378 0.68 -34.81 20.89
C VAL A 378 0.92 -35.21 22.37
N SER A 379 0.14 -34.66 23.30
CA SER A 379 0.20 -34.98 24.74
C SER A 379 -0.88 -35.97 25.16
#